data_AF-A0A832FSD3-F1
#
_entry.id   AF-A0A832FSD3-F1
#
_cell.length_a   1.000
_cell.length_b   1.000
_cell.length_c   1.000
_cell.angle_alpha   90.00
_cell.angle_beta   90.00
_cell.angle_gamma   90.00
#
_symmetry.space_group_name_H-M   'P 1'
#
loop_
_entity.id
_entity.type
_entity.pdbx_description
1 polymer ?
#
loop_
_entity_poly.entity_id
_entity_poly.type
_entity_poly.pdbx_seq_one_letter_code
_entity_poly.pdbx_strand_id
1 'polypeptide(L)'
;MSIRVFDSIHATLTSIAKKTPKKGYKPTIVLSQISRIDWIIKQCKTLVLRANCLVGTRDTCMSKDKVKLCDTQCANIMLAESPDYTSIWKISENPIVVRVLSDSLEVASKQYKIQVHGSKLSLHIPKPTGELVEKILDISDIDSFYESIDYIKDVLGRFEGELNNMIKNLSQCAKAHAKTCP
;
A
#
# COMPACT_ATOMS: atom_id res chain seq x y z
N MET A 1 -14.81 3.51 -5.57
CA MET A 1 -14.01 4.76 -5.63
C MET A 1 -12.48 4.52 -5.55
N SER A 2 -11.93 3.29 -5.66
CA SER A 2 -10.54 3.06 -5.21
C SER A 2 -9.43 3.05 -6.26
N ILE A 3 -9.71 2.86 -7.56
CA ILE A 3 -8.63 2.66 -8.56
C ILE A 3 -7.90 3.96 -8.93
N ARG A 4 -8.66 5.07 -9.05
CA ARG A 4 -8.12 6.37 -9.51
C ARG A 4 -7.05 6.94 -8.58
N VAL A 5 -7.12 6.60 -7.28
CA VAL A 5 -6.14 7.02 -6.27
C VAL A 5 -4.76 6.46 -6.62
N PHE A 6 -4.68 5.18 -6.97
CA PHE A 6 -3.42 4.56 -7.40
C PHE A 6 -2.86 5.23 -8.66
N ASP A 7 -3.71 5.53 -9.64
CA ASP A 7 -3.28 6.15 -10.90
C ASP A 7 -2.80 7.59 -10.67
N SER A 8 -3.47 8.34 -9.80
CA SER A 8 -3.07 9.70 -9.40
C SER A 8 -1.74 9.73 -8.67
N ILE A 9 -1.55 8.83 -7.70
CA ILE A 9 -0.27 8.72 -6.97
C ILE A 9 0.84 8.28 -7.93
N HIS A 10 0.60 7.28 -8.78
CA HIS A 10 1.55 6.83 -9.80
C HIS A 10 1.98 7.96 -10.75
N ALA A 11 1.01 8.75 -11.23
CA ALA A 11 1.27 9.89 -12.09
C ALA A 11 2.12 10.96 -11.37
N THR A 12 1.84 11.19 -10.09
CA THR A 12 2.61 12.14 -9.25
C THR A 12 4.06 11.67 -9.08
N LEU A 13 4.29 10.41 -8.71
CA LEU A 13 5.63 9.84 -8.57
C LEU A 13 6.38 9.87 -9.91
N THR A 14 5.70 9.57 -11.01
CA THR A 14 6.28 9.65 -12.36
C THR A 14 6.69 11.08 -12.72
N SER A 15 5.87 12.07 -12.38
CA SER A 15 6.16 13.48 -12.58
C SER A 15 7.39 13.92 -11.77
N ILE A 16 7.47 13.52 -10.50
CA ILE A 16 8.63 13.81 -9.64
C ILE A 16 9.89 13.16 -10.20
N ALA A 17 9.85 11.86 -10.52
CA ALA A 17 10.98 11.12 -11.08
C ALA A 17 11.51 11.73 -12.40
N LYS A 18 10.63 12.32 -13.23
CA LYS A 18 11.03 13.04 -14.45
C LYS A 18 11.78 14.35 -14.16
N LYS A 19 11.45 15.02 -13.05
CA LYS A 19 12.08 16.28 -12.63
C LYS A 19 13.36 16.05 -11.82
N THR A 20 13.50 14.90 -11.16
CA THR A 20 14.70 14.54 -10.42
C THR A 20 15.91 14.41 -11.37
N PRO A 21 17.08 14.98 -11.04
CA PRO A 21 18.29 14.83 -11.85
C PRO A 21 18.65 13.36 -12.06
N LYS A 22 19.04 13.01 -13.30
CA LYS A 22 19.38 11.62 -13.67
C LYS A 22 20.84 11.22 -13.37
N LYS A 23 21.66 12.18 -12.94
CA LYS A 23 23.09 11.98 -12.66
C LYS A 23 23.40 12.43 -11.23
N GLY A 24 24.33 11.74 -10.60
CA GLY A 24 24.78 11.99 -9.22
C GLY A 24 24.31 10.92 -8.24
N TYR A 25 25.10 10.71 -7.18
CA TYR A 25 24.87 9.67 -6.18
C TYR A 25 23.53 9.86 -5.45
N LYS A 26 23.30 11.06 -4.92
CA LYS A 26 22.09 11.43 -4.18
C LYS A 26 20.80 11.28 -5.01
N PRO A 27 20.67 11.89 -6.21
CA PRO A 27 19.50 11.70 -7.07
C PRO A 27 19.25 10.24 -7.47
N THR A 28 20.30 9.45 -7.71
CA THR A 28 20.17 8.02 -8.04
C THR A 28 19.52 7.23 -6.90
N ILE A 29 19.92 7.50 -5.67
CA ILE A 29 19.35 6.87 -4.48
C ILE A 29 17.88 7.28 -4.29
N VAL A 30 17.57 8.56 -4.48
CA VAL A 30 16.18 9.06 -4.39
C VAL A 30 15.29 8.41 -5.46
N LEU A 31 15.74 8.36 -6.71
CA LEU A 31 15.02 7.70 -7.81
C LEU A 31 14.75 6.21 -7.53
N SER A 32 15.73 5.52 -6.92
CA SER A 32 15.55 4.13 -6.49
C SER A 32 14.42 3.99 -5.47
N GLN A 33 14.33 4.85 -4.46
CA GLN A 33 13.26 4.76 -3.47
C GLN A 33 11.91 5.21 -4.02
N ILE A 34 11.86 6.24 -4.89
CA ILE A 34 10.63 6.60 -5.62
C ILE A 34 10.09 5.39 -6.40
N SER A 35 10.99 4.65 -7.06
CA SER A 35 10.61 3.43 -7.79
C SER A 35 10.08 2.33 -6.88
N ARG A 36 10.63 2.19 -5.66
CA ARG A 36 10.15 1.22 -4.66
C ARG A 36 8.78 1.61 -4.10
N ILE A 37 8.55 2.89 -3.83
CA ILE A 37 7.23 3.41 -3.41
C ILE A 37 6.20 3.13 -4.51
N ASP A 38 6.54 3.42 -5.77
CA ASP A 38 5.68 3.14 -6.92
C ASP A 38 5.36 1.64 -7.05
N TRP A 39 6.36 0.78 -6.83
CA TRP A 39 6.15 -0.66 -6.80
C TRP A 39 5.17 -1.09 -5.69
N ILE A 40 5.29 -0.56 -4.47
CA ILE A 40 4.34 -0.82 -3.37
C ILE A 40 2.92 -0.40 -3.75
N ILE A 41 2.74 0.78 -4.35
CA ILE A 41 1.44 1.29 -4.80
C ILE A 41 0.83 0.34 -5.84
N LYS A 42 1.63 -0.14 -6.79
CA LYS A 42 1.20 -1.13 -7.79
C LYS A 42 0.82 -2.47 -7.16
N GLN A 43 1.57 -2.95 -6.16
CA GLN A 43 1.19 -4.15 -5.42
C GLN A 43 -0.13 -3.96 -4.67
N CYS A 44 -0.33 -2.83 -4.01
CA CYS A 44 -1.58 -2.50 -3.34
C CYS A 44 -2.75 -2.47 -4.32
N LYS A 45 -2.58 -1.88 -5.51
CA LYS A 45 -3.58 -1.90 -6.57
C LYS A 45 -3.94 -3.33 -6.99
N THR A 46 -2.94 -4.17 -7.26
CA THR A 46 -3.14 -5.59 -7.61
C THR A 46 -3.87 -6.33 -6.50
N LEU A 47 -3.47 -6.13 -5.25
CA LEU A 47 -4.12 -6.72 -4.08
C LEU A 47 -5.61 -6.33 -4.02
N VAL A 48 -5.91 -5.05 -4.19
CA VAL A 48 -7.29 -4.53 -4.19
C VAL A 48 -8.13 -5.12 -5.31
N LEU A 49 -7.59 -5.19 -6.51
CA LEU A 49 -8.29 -5.77 -7.66
C LEU A 49 -8.56 -7.27 -7.46
N ARG A 50 -7.57 -8.02 -6.93
CA ARG A 50 -7.71 -9.46 -6.67
C ARG A 50 -8.72 -9.77 -5.57
N ALA A 51 -8.65 -9.04 -4.45
CA ALA A 51 -9.59 -9.24 -3.35
C ALA A 51 -11.02 -8.95 -3.82
N ASN A 52 -11.24 -7.81 -4.50
CA ASN A 52 -12.53 -7.46 -5.08
C ASN A 52 -13.03 -8.51 -6.08
N CYS A 53 -12.16 -8.97 -6.97
CA CYS A 53 -12.49 -10.05 -7.89
C CYS A 53 -13.00 -11.26 -7.11
N LEU A 54 -12.23 -11.77 -6.14
CA LEU A 54 -12.56 -12.97 -5.37
C LEU A 54 -13.90 -12.87 -4.62
N VAL A 55 -14.15 -11.77 -3.92
CA VAL A 55 -15.39 -11.59 -3.14
C VAL A 55 -16.61 -11.31 -4.01
N GLY A 56 -16.44 -10.68 -5.18
CA GLY A 56 -17.55 -10.27 -6.05
C GLY A 56 -18.38 -11.42 -6.64
N THR A 57 -17.97 -12.68 -6.44
CA THR A 57 -18.73 -13.86 -6.88
C THR A 57 -19.29 -14.70 -5.73
N ARG A 58 -19.22 -14.22 -4.50
CA ARG A 58 -19.67 -14.97 -3.32
C ARG A 58 -20.62 -14.12 -2.48
N ASP A 59 -21.70 -14.72 -2.01
CA ASP A 59 -22.65 -14.12 -1.07
C ASP A 59 -22.09 -14.04 0.37
N THR A 60 -20.79 -13.85 0.52
CA THR A 60 -20.06 -13.94 1.81
C THR A 60 -19.81 -12.57 2.42
N CYS A 61 -20.51 -11.57 1.91
CA CYS A 61 -20.39 -10.19 2.32
C CYS A 61 -21.53 -9.81 3.27
N MET A 62 -21.17 -9.31 4.44
CA MET A 62 -22.11 -8.69 5.37
C MET A 62 -22.15 -7.18 5.11
N SER A 63 -23.33 -6.57 5.15
CA SER A 63 -23.48 -5.12 5.00
C SER A 63 -24.11 -4.52 6.26
N LYS A 64 -23.48 -3.50 6.83
CA LYS A 64 -24.00 -2.72 7.96
C LYS A 64 -23.53 -1.27 7.84
N ASP A 65 -24.42 -0.31 8.06
CA ASP A 65 -24.11 1.13 8.13
C ASP A 65 -23.23 1.64 6.96
N LYS A 66 -23.62 1.29 5.71
CA LYS A 66 -22.90 1.60 4.45
C LYS A 66 -21.53 0.95 4.29
N VAL A 67 -21.12 0.09 5.23
CA VAL A 67 -19.90 -0.71 5.12
C VAL A 67 -20.26 -2.13 4.68
N LYS A 68 -19.62 -2.58 3.60
CA LYS A 68 -19.68 -3.95 3.10
C LYS A 68 -18.39 -4.67 3.52
N LEU A 69 -18.51 -5.70 4.34
CA LEU A 69 -17.40 -6.53 4.81
C LEU A 69 -17.49 -7.91 4.15
N CYS A 70 -16.45 -8.29 3.42
CA CYS A 70 -16.36 -9.56 2.72
C CYS A 70 -15.14 -10.35 3.19
N ASP A 71 -15.35 -11.62 3.50
CA ASP A 71 -14.27 -12.60 3.66
C ASP A 71 -13.95 -13.22 2.29
N THR A 72 -12.67 -13.30 1.93
CA THR A 72 -12.25 -14.05 0.73
C THR A 72 -12.44 -15.57 0.92
N GLN A 73 -12.70 -16.03 2.16
CA GLN A 73 -12.87 -17.41 2.65
C GLN A 73 -11.67 -18.32 2.36
N CYS A 74 -10.56 -17.71 2.06
CA CYS A 74 -9.29 -18.32 1.72
C CYS A 74 -8.22 -17.26 2.01
N ALA A 75 -6.99 -17.66 2.30
CA ALA A 75 -5.88 -16.75 2.59
C ALA A 75 -6.01 -15.88 3.86
N ASN A 76 -7.07 -16.04 4.66
CA ASN A 76 -7.35 -15.22 5.85
C ASN A 76 -7.34 -13.71 5.53
N ILE A 77 -7.91 -13.32 4.38
CA ILE A 77 -7.95 -11.93 3.94
C ILE A 77 -9.38 -11.42 3.95
N MET A 78 -9.55 -10.22 4.50
CA MET A 78 -10.83 -9.54 4.58
C MET A 78 -10.78 -8.27 3.73
N LEU A 79 -11.91 -7.92 3.14
CA LEU A 79 -12.14 -6.68 2.41
C LEU A 79 -13.29 -5.92 3.08
N ALA A 80 -13.07 -4.66 3.42
CA ALA A 80 -14.13 -3.72 3.76
C ALA A 80 -14.23 -2.63 2.69
N GLU A 81 -15.45 -2.34 2.26
CA GLU A 81 -15.77 -1.25 1.35
C GLU A 81 -16.78 -0.31 1.99
N SER A 82 -16.48 0.98 1.92
CA SER A 82 -17.30 2.10 2.37
C SER A 82 -17.30 3.15 1.23
N PRO A 83 -18.26 4.09 1.19
CA PRO A 83 -18.17 5.24 0.29
C PRO A 83 -16.82 5.98 0.36
N ASP A 84 -16.22 6.03 1.55
CA ASP A 84 -15.03 6.85 1.82
C ASP A 84 -13.72 6.07 1.71
N TYR A 85 -13.77 4.73 1.79
CA TYR A 85 -12.56 3.91 1.79
C TYR A 85 -12.77 2.47 1.31
N THR A 86 -11.68 1.87 0.85
CA THR A 86 -11.54 0.41 0.66
C THR A 86 -10.38 -0.06 1.53
N SER A 87 -10.61 -1.04 2.40
CA SER A 87 -9.59 -1.59 3.30
C SER A 87 -9.45 -3.09 3.10
N ILE A 88 -8.22 -3.57 3.01
CA ILE A 88 -7.88 -5.00 2.90
C ILE A 88 -6.92 -5.33 4.00
N TRP A 89 -7.15 -6.43 4.70
CA TRP A 89 -6.22 -6.88 5.72
C TRP A 89 -6.13 -8.37 5.78
N LYS A 90 -4.98 -8.84 6.26
CA LYS A 90 -4.74 -10.24 6.57
C LYS A 90 -4.94 -10.47 8.06
N ILE A 91 -5.73 -11.48 8.41
CA ILE A 91 -5.88 -11.98 9.77
C ILE A 91 -4.68 -12.88 10.06
N SER A 92 -3.71 -12.34 10.81
CA SER A 92 -2.50 -13.04 11.26
C SER A 92 -1.94 -12.38 12.52
N GLU A 93 -0.98 -13.01 13.18
CA GLU A 93 -0.28 -12.45 14.35
C GLU A 93 0.35 -11.08 14.07
N ASN A 94 0.87 -10.90 12.85
CA ASN A 94 1.34 -9.64 12.32
C ASN A 94 0.39 -9.19 11.20
N PRO A 95 -0.71 -8.48 11.52
CA PRO A 95 -1.64 -8.03 10.50
C PRO A 95 -1.01 -6.91 9.69
N ILE A 96 -1.21 -6.98 8.38
CA ILE A 96 -0.97 -5.89 7.44
C ILE A 96 -2.32 -5.43 6.90
N VAL A 97 -2.48 -4.12 6.79
CA VAL A 97 -3.67 -3.44 6.32
C VAL A 97 -3.27 -2.55 5.15
N VAL A 98 -3.99 -2.65 4.04
CA VAL A 98 -3.94 -1.72 2.91
C VAL A 98 -5.26 -0.98 2.87
N ARG A 99 -5.22 0.34 3.07
CA ARG A 99 -6.40 1.21 3.07
C ARG A 99 -6.28 2.26 1.98
N VAL A 100 -7.24 2.26 1.07
CA VAL A 100 -7.41 3.26 0.02
C VAL A 100 -8.47 4.24 0.49
N LEU A 101 -8.07 5.49 0.70
CA LEU A 101 -8.95 6.61 1.03
C LEU A 101 -9.27 7.40 -0.25
N SER A 102 -10.14 8.40 -0.16
CA SER A 102 -10.54 9.23 -1.31
C SER A 102 -9.38 9.88 -2.07
N ASP A 103 -8.28 10.18 -1.38
CA ASP A 103 -7.15 10.97 -1.88
C ASP A 103 -5.76 10.40 -1.52
N SER A 104 -5.72 9.25 -0.85
CA SER A 104 -4.48 8.72 -0.28
C SER A 104 -4.50 7.20 -0.16
N LEU A 105 -3.30 6.63 -0.12
CA LEU A 105 -3.08 5.21 0.11
C LEU A 105 -2.31 5.04 1.42
N GLU A 106 -2.80 4.18 2.29
CA GLU A 106 -2.16 3.78 3.54
C GLU A 106 -1.83 2.28 3.50
N VAL A 107 -0.61 1.93 3.91
CA VAL A 107 -0.24 0.55 4.25
C VAL A 107 0.27 0.57 5.69
N ALA A 108 -0.32 -0.25 6.55
CA ALA A 108 -0.03 -0.25 7.97
C ALA A 108 0.15 -1.68 8.49
N SER A 109 1.01 -1.81 9.49
CA SER A 109 1.13 -2.96 10.38
C SER A 109 1.07 -2.47 11.82
N LYS A 110 1.27 -3.35 12.80
CA LYS A 110 1.22 -3.01 14.23
C LYS A 110 2.16 -1.86 14.62
N GLN A 111 3.32 -1.74 13.98
CA GLN A 111 4.38 -0.79 14.38
C GLN A 111 4.77 0.19 13.29
N TYR A 112 4.39 -0.09 12.04
CA TYR A 112 4.83 0.70 10.89
C TYR A 112 3.61 1.15 10.10
N LYS A 113 3.70 2.35 9.55
CA LYS A 113 2.70 2.87 8.61
C LYS A 113 3.41 3.67 7.53
N ILE A 114 2.96 3.50 6.30
CA ILE A 114 3.27 4.37 5.19
C ILE A 114 1.94 4.93 4.66
N GLN A 115 1.87 6.24 4.48
CA GLN A 115 0.76 6.90 3.82
C GLN A 115 1.28 7.81 2.72
N VAL A 116 0.71 7.67 1.53
CA VAL A 116 1.06 8.47 0.36
C VAL A 116 -0.15 9.32 -0.04
N HIS A 117 0.06 10.63 -0.12
CA HIS A 117 -0.95 11.61 -0.52
C HIS A 117 -0.30 12.66 -1.42
N GLY A 118 -0.58 12.62 -2.72
CA GLY A 118 0.09 13.47 -3.70
C GLY A 118 1.62 13.28 -3.67
N SER A 119 2.36 14.37 -3.44
CA SER A 119 3.83 14.33 -3.28
C SER A 119 4.28 14.05 -1.84
N LYS A 120 3.36 13.92 -0.89
CA LYS A 120 3.69 13.72 0.52
C LYS A 120 3.75 12.24 0.88
N LEU A 121 4.78 11.90 1.64
CA LEU A 121 5.00 10.59 2.23
C LEU A 121 5.02 10.73 3.75
N SER A 122 4.01 10.18 4.43
CA SER A 122 4.02 10.03 5.88
C SER A 122 4.50 8.62 6.26
N LEU A 123 5.46 8.54 7.18
CA LEU A 123 6.04 7.31 7.70
C LEU A 123 5.90 7.30 9.22
N HIS A 124 5.34 6.22 9.78
CA HIS A 124 5.36 5.99 11.22
C HIS A 124 6.48 5.02 11.57
N ILE A 125 7.32 5.42 12.51
CA ILE A 125 8.53 4.68 12.90
C ILE A 125 8.50 4.43 14.40
N PRO A 126 8.71 3.18 14.86
CA PRO A 126 8.89 2.89 16.27
C PRO A 126 10.28 3.37 16.71
N LYS A 127 10.32 4.25 17.72
CA LYS A 127 11.54 4.56 18.46
C LYS A 127 11.93 3.38 19.36
N PRO A 128 13.21 3.27 19.76
CA PRO A 128 13.65 2.32 20.79
C PRO A 128 12.86 2.44 22.10
N THR A 129 12.33 3.62 22.40
CA THR A 129 11.48 3.91 23.57
C THR A 129 10.06 3.35 23.46
N GLY A 130 9.67 2.80 22.30
CA GLY A 130 8.32 2.34 22.00
C GLY A 130 7.37 3.42 21.48
N GLU A 131 7.80 4.69 21.49
CA GLU A 131 7.03 5.79 20.89
C GLU A 131 6.99 5.67 19.36
N LEU A 132 5.83 5.91 18.75
CA LEU A 132 5.70 6.06 17.30
C LEU A 132 5.92 7.52 16.92
N VAL A 133 6.89 7.77 16.03
CA VAL A 133 7.10 9.09 15.44
C VAL A 133 6.56 9.09 14.02
N GLU A 134 5.72 10.08 13.72
CA GLU A 134 5.35 10.40 12.36
C GLU A 134 6.40 11.31 11.73
N LYS A 135 6.91 10.91 10.56
CA LYS A 135 7.76 11.74 9.71
C LYS A 135 7.06 11.98 8.39
N ILE A 136 6.75 13.24 8.09
CA ILE A 136 6.14 13.68 6.85
C ILE A 136 7.23 14.27 5.95
N LEU A 137 7.36 13.71 4.75
CA LEU A 137 8.36 14.10 3.76
C LEU A 137 7.67 14.57 2.47
N ASP A 138 8.23 15.58 1.82
CA ASP A 138 7.89 15.88 0.42
C ASP A 138 8.85 15.11 -0.49
N ILE A 139 8.31 14.22 -1.32
CA ILE A 139 9.09 13.38 -2.25
C ILE A 139 9.75 14.25 -3.33
N SER A 140 9.23 15.46 -3.59
CA SER A 140 9.80 16.40 -4.56
C SER A 140 11.01 17.18 -4.01
N ASP A 141 11.15 17.26 -2.69
CA ASP A 141 12.35 17.78 -2.03
C ASP A 141 13.40 16.66 -1.92
N ILE A 142 14.27 16.60 -2.93
CA ILE A 142 15.33 15.59 -3.05
C ILE A 142 16.26 15.63 -1.84
N ASP A 143 16.50 16.81 -1.27
CA ASP A 143 17.46 16.98 -0.21
C ASP A 143 16.93 16.40 1.11
N SER A 144 15.74 16.83 1.51
CA SER A 144 15.05 16.31 2.70
C SER A 144 14.72 14.82 2.59
N PHE A 145 14.30 14.37 1.39
CA PHE A 145 13.97 12.98 1.15
C PHE A 145 15.20 12.07 1.27
N TYR A 146 16.35 12.50 0.75
CA TYR A 146 17.60 11.75 0.87
C TYR A 146 18.14 11.69 2.30
N GLU A 147 18.02 12.75 3.08
CA GLU A 147 18.39 12.73 4.51
C GLU A 147 17.59 11.70 5.32
N SER A 148 16.43 11.30 4.80
CA SER A 148 15.53 10.33 5.41
C SER A 148 15.63 8.94 4.80
N ILE A 149 16.63 8.67 3.95
CA ILE A 149 16.63 7.50 3.08
C ILE A 149 16.67 6.17 3.82
N ASP A 150 17.41 6.07 4.92
CA ASP A 150 17.54 4.80 5.64
C ASP A 150 16.24 4.46 6.37
N TYR A 151 15.52 5.48 6.86
CA TYR A 151 14.17 5.32 7.41
C TYR A 151 13.18 4.86 6.34
N ILE A 152 13.22 5.49 5.16
CA ILE A 152 12.38 5.09 4.03
C ILE A 152 12.67 3.62 3.68
N LYS A 153 13.95 3.23 3.55
CA LYS A 153 14.33 1.86 3.20
C LYS A 153 13.83 0.83 4.21
N ASP A 154 13.99 1.08 5.51
CA ASP A 154 13.53 0.17 6.56
C ASP A 154 12.01 -0.02 6.49
N VAL A 155 11.24 1.07 6.46
CA VAL A 155 9.76 1.01 6.41
C VAL A 155 9.27 0.30 5.14
N LEU A 156 9.80 0.66 3.96
CA LEU A 156 9.39 0.01 2.70
C LEU A 156 9.72 -1.49 2.71
N GLY A 157 10.91 -1.87 3.20
CA GLY A 157 11.35 -3.27 3.25
C GLY A 157 10.43 -4.17 4.07
N ARG A 158 9.78 -3.65 5.12
CA ARG A 158 8.81 -4.40 5.93
C ARG A 158 7.54 -4.77 5.16
N PHE A 159 7.10 -3.89 4.25
CA PHE A 159 5.85 -4.11 3.51
C PHE A 159 6.05 -4.92 2.23
N GLU A 160 7.22 -4.87 1.60
CA GLU A 160 7.50 -5.57 0.34
C GLU A 160 7.24 -7.08 0.43
N GLY A 161 7.73 -7.73 1.49
CA GLY A 161 7.51 -9.17 1.71
C GLY A 161 6.05 -9.53 1.98
N GLU A 162 5.39 -8.77 2.86
CA GLU A 162 4.00 -9.04 3.25
C GLU A 162 3.01 -8.82 2.10
N LEU A 163 3.17 -7.75 1.32
CA LEU A 163 2.33 -7.49 0.15
C LEU A 163 2.46 -8.61 -0.89
N ASN A 164 3.68 -9.04 -1.19
CA ASN A 164 3.92 -10.16 -2.09
C ASN A 164 3.26 -11.45 -1.59
N ASN A 165 3.37 -11.73 -0.28
CA ASN A 165 2.74 -12.90 0.33
C ASN A 165 1.21 -12.86 0.22
N MET A 166 0.59 -11.72 0.52
CA MET A 166 -0.87 -11.57 0.38
C MET A 166 -1.32 -11.79 -1.06
N ILE A 167 -0.64 -11.18 -2.04
CA ILE A 167 -0.97 -11.31 -3.46
C ILE A 167 -0.82 -12.76 -3.93
N LYS A 168 0.25 -13.45 -3.51
CA LYS A 168 0.45 -14.87 -3.79
C LYS A 168 -0.67 -15.74 -3.22
N ASN A 169 -1.07 -15.48 -1.97
CA ASN A 169 -2.14 -16.24 -1.33
C ASN A 169 -3.49 -16.04 -2.05
N LEU A 170 -3.82 -14.81 -2.44
CA LEU A 170 -5.03 -14.54 -3.24
C LEU A 170 -4.96 -15.21 -4.62
N SER A 171 -3.79 -15.24 -5.28
CA SER A 171 -3.63 -15.98 -6.53
C SER A 171 -3.83 -17.47 -6.39
N GLN A 172 -3.27 -18.06 -5.34
CA GLN A 172 -3.45 -19.49 -5.06
C GLN A 172 -4.92 -19.80 -4.78
N CYS A 173 -5.60 -18.93 -4.05
CA CYS A 173 -7.04 -19.03 -3.85
C CYS A 173 -7.82 -18.94 -5.17
N ALA A 174 -7.53 -17.94 -6.02
CA ALA A 174 -8.18 -17.80 -7.32
C ALA A 174 -8.03 -19.08 -8.17
N LYS A 175 -6.82 -19.67 -8.20
CA LYS A 175 -6.55 -20.95 -8.88
C LYS A 175 -7.33 -22.12 -8.28
N ALA A 176 -7.36 -22.25 -6.96
CA ALA A 176 -8.08 -23.32 -6.26
C ALA A 176 -9.59 -23.28 -6.56
N HIS A 177 -10.12 -22.10 -6.86
CA HIS A 177 -11.51 -21.90 -7.24
C HIS A 177 -11.73 -21.71 -8.74
N ALA A 178 -10.76 -22.12 -9.58
CA ALA A 178 -10.82 -22.04 -11.05
C ALA A 178 -11.24 -20.65 -11.59
N LYS A 179 -10.81 -19.58 -10.92
CA LYS A 179 -11.22 -18.21 -11.22
C LYS A 179 -10.06 -17.39 -11.75
N THR A 180 -10.29 -16.69 -12.86
CA THR A 180 -9.36 -15.73 -13.44
C THR A 180 -9.54 -14.36 -12.80
N CYS A 181 -8.60 -13.96 -11.95
CA CYS A 181 -8.51 -12.61 -11.41
C CYS A 181 -7.27 -11.91 -11.96
N PRO A 182 -7.33 -10.59 -12.19
CA PRO A 182 -6.18 -9.79 -12.67
C PRO A 182 -5.00 -9.86 -11.67
#